data_AF-A0ABD1DWV0-F1
#
_entry.id   AF-A0ABD1DWV0-F1
#
_cell.length_a   1.000
_cell.length_b   1.000
_cell.length_c   1.000
_cell.angle_alpha   90.00
_cell.angle_beta   90.00
_cell.angle_gamma   90.00
#
_symmetry.space_group_name_H-M   'P 1'
#
loop_
_entity.id
_entity.type
_entity.pdbx_description
1 polymer ?
#
loop_
_entity_poly.entity_id
_entity_poly.type
_entity_poly.pdbx_seq_one_letter_code
_entity_poly.pdbx_strand_id
1 'polypeptide(L)'
;MDLAPCLGAPLLGSKPHFIDADPKLLEEVAGLEPNREDHDMFINFELISGTPVSAAKRLQFNLEMEPVRDHEVLGNLPNVILPVFWVQEGVSLNKTWTNQLKYQLFLGLKFNATVKWLTIIIGTVGSIGAGIMHYKRSTKSVNVTPVEAVSNGSGRIVSVSSAGKDREAINNSKNLPAVLDGLGERIPKMAPVEQRY
;
A
#
# COMPACT_ATOMS: atom_id res chain seq x y z
N MET A 1 4.11 -35.66 1.71
CA MET A 1 4.03 -35.54 3.18
C MET A 1 3.52 -36.83 3.74
N ASP A 2 4.11 -37.34 4.81
CA ASP A 2 3.63 -38.55 5.47
C ASP A 2 2.39 -38.24 6.33
N LEU A 3 1.29 -38.97 6.11
CA LEU A 3 0.04 -38.85 6.87
C LEU A 3 -0.17 -40.02 7.83
N ALA A 4 0.74 -41.00 7.86
CA ALA A 4 0.63 -42.18 8.72
C ALA A 4 0.48 -41.85 10.21
N PRO A 5 1.20 -40.86 10.79
CA PRO A 5 1.02 -40.49 12.20
C PRO A 5 -0.39 -39.99 12.52
N CYS A 6 -1.12 -39.45 11.54
CA CYS A 6 -2.44 -38.86 11.73
C CYS A 6 -3.58 -39.85 11.47
N LEU A 7 -3.40 -40.73 10.47
CA LEU A 7 -4.46 -41.61 9.96
C LEU A 7 -4.29 -43.07 10.38
N GLY A 8 -3.12 -43.46 10.89
CA GLY A 8 -2.80 -44.86 11.22
C GLY A 8 -2.72 -45.79 10.00
N ALA A 9 -2.57 -45.23 8.80
CA ALA A 9 -2.45 -45.94 7.53
C ALA A 9 -1.28 -45.37 6.71
N PRO A 10 -0.60 -46.16 5.85
CA PRO A 10 0.58 -45.75 5.09
C PRO A 10 0.22 -44.82 3.91
N LEU A 11 -0.42 -43.70 4.22
CA LEU A 11 -0.90 -42.72 3.26
C LEU A 11 0.07 -41.54 3.20
N LEU A 12 0.40 -41.12 1.99
CA LEU A 12 1.19 -39.94 1.71
C LEU A 12 0.30 -38.89 1.05
N GLY A 13 0.37 -37.65 1.54
CA GLY A 13 -0.25 -36.50 0.91
C GLY A 13 0.66 -35.83 -0.11
N SER A 14 0.12 -35.43 -1.26
CA SER A 14 0.81 -34.58 -2.24
C SER A 14 -0.16 -33.60 -2.90
N LYS A 15 0.36 -32.67 -3.70
CA LYS A 15 -0.49 -31.97 -4.67
C LYS A 15 -0.94 -32.94 -5.78
N PRO A 16 -2.08 -32.69 -6.45
CA PRO A 16 -2.53 -33.51 -7.56
C PRO A 16 -1.48 -33.66 -8.65
N HIS A 17 -1.41 -34.87 -9.23
CA HIS A 17 -0.46 -35.24 -10.27
C HIS A 17 1.01 -34.96 -9.90
N PHE A 18 1.35 -35.00 -8.60
CA PHE A 18 2.71 -34.71 -8.10
C PHE A 18 3.28 -33.37 -8.61
N ILE A 19 2.42 -32.37 -8.83
CA ILE A 19 2.89 -31.04 -9.21
C ILE A 19 3.80 -30.45 -8.13
N ASP A 20 4.91 -29.84 -8.55
CA ASP A 20 6.00 -29.33 -7.70
C ASP A 20 6.71 -30.38 -6.82
N ALA A 21 6.50 -31.68 -7.06
CA ALA A 21 7.24 -32.75 -6.40
C ALA A 21 8.48 -33.18 -7.21
N ASP A 22 9.22 -34.17 -6.70
CA ASP A 22 10.37 -34.74 -7.38
C ASP A 22 9.94 -35.36 -8.74
N PRO A 23 10.60 -35.01 -9.87
CA PRO A 23 10.29 -35.57 -11.18
C PRO A 23 10.29 -37.09 -11.24
N LYS A 24 11.07 -37.78 -10.39
CA LYS A 24 11.10 -39.25 -10.32
C LYS A 24 9.71 -39.86 -10.07
N LEU A 25 8.86 -39.18 -9.30
CA LEU A 25 7.50 -39.65 -8.99
C LEU A 25 6.56 -39.63 -10.20
N LEU A 26 6.84 -38.76 -11.18
CA LEU A 26 6.10 -38.69 -12.45
C LEU A 26 6.53 -39.81 -13.40
N GLU A 27 7.80 -40.22 -13.35
CA GLU A 27 8.34 -41.28 -14.20
C GLU A 27 7.88 -42.68 -13.77
N GLU A 28 7.66 -42.87 -12.47
CA GLU A 28 7.27 -44.17 -11.90
C GLU A 28 5.79 -44.54 -12.15
N VAL A 29 4.94 -43.55 -12.47
CA VAL A 29 3.48 -43.74 -12.63
C VAL A 29 3.01 -43.18 -13.96
N ALA A 30 2.52 -44.05 -14.84
CA ALA A 30 1.94 -43.66 -16.12
C ALA A 30 0.57 -42.97 -15.94
N GLY A 31 0.28 -41.96 -16.79
CA GLY A 31 -1.02 -41.27 -16.83
C GLY A 31 -1.10 -40.00 -15.98
N LEU A 32 0.03 -39.52 -15.45
CA LEU A 32 0.08 -38.26 -14.70
C LEU A 32 0.36 -37.06 -15.62
N GLU A 33 -0.54 -36.07 -15.60
CA GLU A 33 -0.39 -34.82 -16.35
C GLU A 33 -0.45 -33.61 -15.38
N PRO A 34 0.68 -33.17 -14.82
CA PRO A 34 0.69 -32.01 -13.91
C PRO A 34 0.37 -30.71 -14.68
N ASN A 35 -0.65 -29.98 -14.22
CA ASN A 35 -1.08 -28.70 -14.78
C ASN A 35 -1.26 -27.69 -13.63
N ARG A 36 -0.64 -26.50 -13.73
CA ARG A 36 -0.74 -25.49 -12.66
C ARG A 36 -2.15 -24.94 -12.45
N GLU A 37 -2.92 -24.75 -13.51
CA GLU A 37 -4.28 -24.19 -13.42
C GLU A 37 -5.23 -25.17 -12.71
N ASP A 38 -5.11 -26.47 -13.01
CA ASP A 38 -6.01 -27.51 -12.50
C ASP A 38 -5.54 -28.21 -11.23
N HIS A 39 -4.23 -28.22 -10.95
CA HIS A 39 -3.65 -28.99 -9.85
C HIS A 39 -2.99 -28.14 -8.76
N ASP A 40 -2.77 -26.84 -8.96
CA ASP A 40 -2.19 -26.01 -7.90
C ASP A 40 -3.19 -25.61 -6.81
N MET A 41 -2.71 -25.32 -5.62
CA MET A 41 -3.56 -24.86 -4.51
C MET A 41 -3.43 -23.34 -4.36
N PHE A 42 -4.55 -22.63 -4.27
CA PHE A 42 -4.54 -21.19 -4.13
C PHE A 42 -5.55 -20.70 -3.10
N ILE A 43 -5.22 -19.58 -2.46
CA ILE A 43 -6.13 -18.86 -1.57
C ILE A 43 -5.93 -17.37 -1.85
N ASN A 44 -6.97 -16.73 -2.38
CA ASN A 44 -6.97 -15.31 -2.70
C ASN A 44 -7.62 -14.54 -1.55
N PHE A 45 -6.84 -13.70 -0.89
CA PHE A 45 -7.28 -12.86 0.21
C PHE A 45 -7.49 -11.40 -0.23
N GLU A 46 -8.49 -10.75 0.36
CA GLU A 46 -8.59 -9.29 0.34
C GLU A 46 -7.62 -8.73 1.39
N LEU A 47 -6.71 -7.83 0.98
CA LEU A 47 -5.54 -7.44 1.78
C LEU A 47 -5.88 -6.63 3.04
N ILE A 48 -7.00 -5.92 3.06
CA ILE A 48 -7.35 -5.01 4.15
C ILE A 48 -8.06 -5.77 5.28
N SER A 49 -9.01 -6.63 4.92
CA SER A 49 -9.82 -7.42 5.84
C SER A 49 -9.26 -8.81 6.13
N GLY A 50 -8.37 -9.32 5.27
CA GLY A 50 -7.91 -10.71 5.32
C GLY A 50 -8.98 -11.72 4.93
N THR A 51 -10.10 -11.28 4.33
CA THR A 51 -11.20 -12.19 3.97
C THR A 51 -10.82 -13.01 2.73
N PRO A 52 -10.97 -14.35 2.74
CA PRO A 52 -10.75 -15.16 1.55
C PRO A 52 -11.88 -14.90 0.54
N VAL A 53 -11.54 -14.44 -0.66
CA VAL A 53 -12.50 -14.15 -1.74
C VAL A 53 -12.72 -15.38 -2.63
N SER A 54 -11.66 -16.15 -2.84
CA SER A 54 -11.70 -17.39 -3.60
C SER A 54 -10.58 -18.29 -3.11
N ALA A 55 -10.84 -19.58 -2.95
CA ALA A 55 -9.84 -20.55 -2.57
C ALA A 55 -10.12 -21.90 -3.24
N ALA A 56 -9.07 -22.59 -3.63
CA ALA A 56 -9.13 -23.99 -4.04
C ALA A 56 -8.03 -24.74 -3.31
N LYS A 57 -8.45 -25.62 -2.39
CA LYS A 57 -7.59 -26.57 -1.70
C LYS A 57 -7.65 -27.88 -2.45
N ARG A 58 -6.50 -28.34 -2.95
CA ARG A 58 -6.39 -29.59 -3.71
C ARG A 58 -5.41 -30.49 -2.98
N LEU A 59 -5.80 -31.74 -2.72
CA LEU A 59 -4.98 -32.72 -2.02
C LEU A 59 -5.12 -34.09 -2.68
N GLN A 60 -3.99 -34.71 -2.97
CA GLN A 60 -3.89 -36.07 -3.47
C GLN A 60 -3.45 -37.01 -2.35
N PHE A 61 -4.11 -38.16 -2.27
CA PHE A 61 -3.78 -39.25 -1.38
C PHE A 61 -3.06 -40.34 -2.18
N ASN A 62 -1.90 -40.72 -1.70
CA ASN A 62 -1.03 -41.72 -2.30
C ASN A 62 -0.78 -42.82 -1.29
N LEU A 63 -0.55 -44.03 -1.79
CA LEU A 63 -0.20 -45.20 -1.01
C LEU A 63 1.26 -45.54 -1.29
N GLU A 64 2.07 -45.62 -0.25
CA GLU A 64 3.43 -46.13 -0.37
C GLU A 64 3.37 -47.65 -0.42
N MET A 65 3.80 -48.23 -1.54
CA MET A 65 3.83 -49.68 -1.73
C MET A 65 5.26 -50.16 -1.68
N GLU A 66 5.51 -51.14 -0.83
CA GLU A 66 6.78 -51.85 -0.75
C GLU A 66 6.54 -53.36 -0.82
N PRO A 67 7.47 -54.12 -1.42
CA PRO A 67 7.33 -55.57 -1.50
C PRO A 67 7.42 -56.22 -0.12
N VAL A 68 6.38 -56.97 0.26
CA VAL A 68 6.33 -57.74 1.51
C VAL A 68 6.83 -59.15 1.23
N ARG A 69 8.08 -59.43 1.58
CA ARG A 69 8.79 -60.69 1.23
C ARG A 69 8.12 -61.96 1.77
N ASP A 70 7.32 -61.83 2.83
CA ASP A 70 6.63 -62.95 3.50
C ASP A 70 5.27 -63.29 2.87
N HIS A 71 4.83 -62.57 1.82
CA HIS A 71 3.55 -62.79 1.16
C HIS A 71 3.73 -63.00 -0.35
N GLU A 72 3.20 -64.09 -0.91
CA GLU A 72 3.37 -64.42 -2.34
C GLU A 72 2.82 -63.35 -3.29
N VAL A 73 1.71 -62.69 -2.91
CA VAL A 73 1.06 -61.65 -3.71
C VAL A 73 1.72 -60.29 -3.53
N LEU A 74 2.03 -59.89 -2.29
CA LEU A 74 2.61 -58.58 -1.99
C LEU A 74 4.14 -58.55 -2.21
N GLY A 75 4.80 -59.69 -2.29
CA GLY A 75 6.26 -59.78 -2.49
C GLY A 75 6.72 -59.38 -3.89
N ASN A 76 5.81 -59.36 -4.87
CA ASN A 76 6.09 -58.95 -6.26
C ASN A 76 5.63 -57.52 -6.57
N LEU A 77 5.20 -56.75 -5.57
CA LEU A 77 4.79 -55.36 -5.78
C LEU A 77 6.02 -54.48 -6.10
N PRO A 78 5.89 -53.54 -7.05
CA PRO A 78 6.93 -52.55 -7.27
C PRO A 78 7.04 -51.62 -6.05
N ASN A 79 8.26 -51.18 -5.73
CA ASN A 79 8.46 -50.11 -4.77
C ASN A 79 8.13 -48.78 -5.45
N VAL A 80 6.96 -48.22 -5.16
CA VAL A 80 6.43 -47.00 -5.80
C VAL A 80 5.40 -46.31 -4.91
N ILE A 81 5.31 -44.99 -5.05
CA ILE A 81 4.24 -44.19 -4.44
C ILE A 81 3.06 -44.13 -5.42
N LEU A 82 2.01 -44.90 -5.15
CA LEU A 82 0.85 -44.99 -6.01
C LEU A 82 -0.19 -43.92 -5.68
N PRO A 83 -0.53 -43.00 -6.59
CA PRO A 83 -1.63 -42.07 -6.39
C PRO A 83 -2.96 -42.82 -6.47
N VAL A 84 -3.80 -42.69 -5.44
CA VAL A 84 -5.09 -43.40 -5.36
C VAL A 84 -6.22 -42.50 -5.84
N PHE A 85 -6.34 -41.32 -5.24
CA PHE A 85 -7.32 -40.31 -5.63
C PHE A 85 -6.88 -38.93 -5.17
N TRP A 86 -7.47 -37.89 -5.76
CA TRP A 86 -7.35 -36.52 -5.28
C TRP A 86 -8.72 -35.91 -5.07
N VAL A 87 -8.76 -34.92 -4.17
CA VAL A 87 -9.97 -34.18 -3.83
C VAL A 87 -9.70 -32.69 -3.96
N GLN A 88 -10.72 -31.97 -4.43
CA GLN A 88 -10.72 -30.52 -4.43
C GLN A 88 -11.86 -30.00 -3.55
N GLU A 89 -11.50 -29.14 -2.62
CA GLU A 89 -12.40 -28.32 -1.84
C GLU A 89 -12.21 -26.87 -2.27
N GLY A 90 -13.24 -26.29 -2.88
CA GLY A 90 -13.19 -24.93 -3.40
C GLY A 90 -14.31 -24.06 -2.83
N VAL A 91 -13.99 -22.81 -2.55
CA VAL A 91 -14.96 -21.78 -2.19
C VAL A 91 -14.75 -20.55 -3.08
N SER A 92 -15.84 -20.02 -3.60
CA SER A 92 -15.86 -18.73 -4.29
C SER A 92 -16.96 -17.86 -3.69
N LEU A 93 -16.63 -16.60 -3.38
CA LEU A 93 -17.62 -15.68 -2.84
C LEU A 93 -18.68 -15.36 -3.90
N ASN A 94 -19.93 -15.68 -3.58
CA ASN A 94 -21.08 -15.30 -4.40
C ASN A 94 -21.26 -13.77 -4.37
N LYS A 95 -21.91 -13.22 -5.41
CA LYS A 95 -22.19 -11.79 -5.59
C LYS A 95 -22.79 -11.13 -4.35
N THR A 96 -23.64 -11.83 -3.61
CA THR A 96 -24.25 -11.33 -2.37
C THR A 96 -23.19 -11.00 -1.31
N TRP A 97 -22.27 -11.91 -1.04
CA TRP A 97 -21.19 -11.75 -0.05
C TRP A 97 -20.14 -10.75 -0.53
N THR A 98 -19.80 -10.79 -1.81
CA THR A 98 -18.88 -9.82 -2.43
C THR A 98 -19.39 -8.39 -2.34
N ASN A 99 -20.70 -8.19 -2.54
CA ASN A 99 -21.33 -6.87 -2.40
C ASN A 99 -21.30 -6.40 -0.95
N GLN A 100 -21.63 -7.27 0.01
CA GLN A 100 -21.57 -6.91 1.42
C GLN A 100 -20.17 -6.48 1.84
N LEU A 101 -19.15 -7.25 1.45
CA LEU A 101 -17.74 -6.92 1.70
C LEU A 101 -17.37 -5.58 1.06
N LYS A 102 -17.83 -5.34 -0.18
CA LYS A 102 -17.58 -4.08 -0.88
C LYS A 102 -18.21 -2.87 -0.19
N TYR A 103 -19.46 -2.99 0.26
CA TYR A 103 -20.17 -1.89 0.92
C TYR A 103 -19.71 -1.66 2.36
N GLN A 104 -19.37 -2.71 3.10
CA GLN A 104 -18.91 -2.54 4.48
C GLN A 104 -17.45 -2.04 4.54
N LEU A 105 -16.57 -2.63 3.72
CA LEU A 105 -15.15 -2.32 3.77
C LEU A 105 -14.81 -1.10 2.91
N PHE A 106 -14.99 -1.19 1.59
CA PHE A 106 -14.50 -0.14 0.68
C PHE A 106 -15.25 1.18 0.83
N LEU A 107 -16.54 1.15 1.16
CA LEU A 107 -17.29 2.39 1.40
C LEU A 107 -16.84 3.08 2.68
N GLY A 108 -16.67 2.32 3.78
CA GLY A 108 -16.20 2.85 5.06
C GLY A 108 -14.80 3.45 4.96
N LEU A 109 -13.87 2.74 4.30
CA LEU A 109 -12.52 3.26 4.06
C LEU A 109 -12.52 4.53 3.21
N LYS A 110 -13.30 4.57 2.12
CA LYS A 110 -13.40 5.75 1.26
C LYS A 110 -14.05 6.93 1.99
N PHE A 111 -15.07 6.67 2.79
CA PHE A 111 -15.74 7.68 3.60
C PHE A 111 -14.77 8.31 4.60
N ASN A 112 -14.07 7.49 5.39
CA ASN A 112 -13.09 7.98 6.36
C ASN A 112 -11.93 8.72 5.69
N ALA A 113 -11.44 8.22 4.55
CA ALA A 113 -10.40 8.91 3.78
C ALA A 113 -10.88 10.28 3.29
N THR A 114 -12.12 10.37 2.81
CA THR A 114 -12.73 11.63 2.36
C THR A 114 -12.85 12.62 3.51
N VAL A 115 -13.38 12.20 4.65
CA VAL A 115 -13.50 13.05 5.85
C VAL A 115 -12.14 13.53 6.34
N LYS A 116 -11.13 12.65 6.36
CA LYS A 116 -9.75 13.01 6.73
C LYS A 116 -9.20 14.12 5.82
N TRP A 117 -9.29 13.95 4.50
CA TRP A 117 -8.76 14.95 3.57
C TRP A 117 -9.54 16.28 3.64
N LEU A 118 -10.86 16.22 3.78
CA LEU A 118 -11.71 17.39 3.88
C LEU A 118 -11.40 18.23 5.14
N THR A 119 -11.23 17.58 6.29
CA THR A 119 -10.88 18.26 7.55
C THR A 119 -9.49 18.90 7.48
N ILE A 120 -8.50 18.22 6.88
CA ILE A 120 -7.16 18.77 6.66
C ILE A 120 -7.23 20.01 5.76
N ILE A 121 -7.97 19.96 4.66
CA ILE A 121 -8.10 21.10 3.72
C ILE A 121 -8.74 22.30 4.43
N ILE A 122 -9.87 22.10 5.11
CA ILE A 122 -10.57 23.17 5.83
C ILE A 122 -9.69 23.79 6.91
N GLY A 123 -9.01 22.95 7.71
CA GLY A 123 -8.10 23.43 8.76
C GLY A 123 -6.91 24.21 8.22
N THR A 124 -6.33 23.75 7.11
CA THR A 124 -5.18 24.41 6.47
C THR A 124 -5.59 25.76 5.89
N VAL A 125 -6.72 25.84 5.19
CA VAL A 125 -7.23 27.09 4.62
C VAL A 125 -7.58 28.10 5.71
N GLY A 126 -8.23 27.66 6.80
CA GLY A 126 -8.55 28.51 7.94
C GLY A 126 -7.30 29.08 8.63
N SER A 127 -6.27 28.25 8.80
CA SER A 127 -5.00 28.67 9.41
C SER A 127 -4.26 29.70 8.55
N ILE A 128 -4.21 29.51 7.23
CA ILE A 128 -3.60 30.47 6.30
C ILE A 128 -4.39 31.80 6.32
N GLY A 129 -5.72 31.75 6.28
CA GLY A 129 -6.57 32.94 6.34
C GLY A 129 -6.35 33.75 7.62
N ALA A 130 -6.29 33.08 8.78
CA ALA A 130 -6.00 33.70 10.06
C ALA A 130 -4.60 34.35 10.09
N GLY A 131 -3.58 33.66 9.55
CA GLY A 131 -2.22 34.20 9.44
C GLY A 131 -2.17 35.49 8.60
N ILE A 132 -2.83 35.52 7.45
CA ILE A 132 -2.91 36.71 6.60
C ILE A 132 -3.63 37.86 7.32
N MET A 133 -4.75 37.57 7.99
CA MET A 133 -5.49 38.59 8.74
C MET A 133 -4.65 39.18 9.89
N HIS A 134 -3.91 38.35 10.62
CA HIS A 134 -3.03 38.80 11.70
C HIS A 134 -1.89 39.68 11.17
N TYR A 135 -1.26 39.29 10.06
CA TYR A 135 -0.20 40.05 9.41
C TYR A 135 -0.69 41.43 8.91
N LYS A 136 -1.88 41.48 8.28
CA LYS A 136 -2.51 42.75 7.85
C LYS A 136 -2.96 43.62 9.01
N ARG A 137 -3.31 43.04 10.16
CA ARG A 137 -3.65 43.79 11.38
C ARG A 137 -2.41 44.42 12.01
N SER A 138 -1.28 43.72 12.03
CA SER A 138 -0.02 44.23 12.56
C SER A 138 0.58 45.37 11.73
N THR A 139 0.13 45.56 10.48
CA THR A 139 0.64 46.58 9.55
C THR A 139 -0.29 47.78 9.39
N LYS A 140 -1.50 47.78 10.01
CA LYS A 140 -2.34 48.98 10.06
C LYS A 140 -1.79 49.97 11.08
N SER A 141 -1.10 51.00 10.58
CA SER A 141 -0.65 52.16 11.36
C SER A 141 -1.84 52.94 11.93
N VAL A 142 -1.83 53.20 13.23
CA VAL A 142 -2.79 54.05 13.94
C VAL A 142 -2.62 55.49 13.44
N ASN A 143 -3.63 56.05 12.76
CA ASN A 143 -3.66 57.47 12.44
C ASN A 143 -3.92 58.25 13.74
N VAL A 144 -2.89 58.88 14.27
CA VAL A 144 -2.99 59.79 15.41
C VAL A 144 -3.73 61.04 14.94
N THR A 145 -4.94 61.29 15.44
CA THR A 145 -5.62 62.57 15.27
C THR A 145 -4.78 63.67 15.92
N PRO A 146 -4.41 64.75 15.22
CA PRO A 146 -3.68 65.84 15.84
C PRO A 146 -4.60 66.54 16.85
N VAL A 147 -4.10 66.78 18.05
CA VAL A 147 -4.80 67.52 19.09
C VAL A 147 -4.92 68.98 18.63
N GLU A 148 -6.14 69.52 18.67
CA GLU A 148 -6.43 70.93 18.45
C GLU A 148 -5.64 71.76 19.48
N ALA A 149 -4.56 72.41 19.03
CA ALA A 149 -3.80 73.32 19.87
C ALA A 149 -4.62 74.60 20.06
N VAL A 150 -5.17 74.80 21.26
CA VAL A 150 -5.67 76.12 21.69
C VAL A 150 -4.45 77.05 21.78
N SER A 151 -4.24 77.85 20.74
CA SER A 151 -3.24 78.92 20.72
C SER A 151 -3.95 80.26 20.81
N ASN A 152 -3.86 80.87 21.98
CA ASN A 152 -4.38 82.19 22.30
C ASN A 152 -3.34 83.23 21.82
N GLY A 153 -3.75 84.14 20.93
CA GLY A 153 -3.06 85.43 20.72
C GLY A 153 -2.06 85.52 19.55
N SER A 154 -2.48 86.27 18.52
CA SER A 154 -1.66 87.08 17.60
C SER A 154 -0.79 86.39 16.54
N GLY A 155 -1.41 86.15 15.37
CA GLY A 155 -0.91 86.62 14.07
C GLY A 155 0.33 85.94 13.43
N ARG A 156 0.15 84.76 12.82
CA ARG A 156 0.53 84.41 11.43
C ARG A 156 0.32 82.92 11.18
N ILE A 157 -0.52 82.60 10.19
CA ILE A 157 -0.77 81.24 9.73
C ILE A 157 0.38 80.82 8.82
N VAL A 158 1.05 79.71 9.14
CA VAL A 158 1.88 78.97 8.18
C VAL A 158 1.42 77.52 8.19
N SER A 159 0.78 77.13 7.09
CA SER A 159 0.25 75.80 6.81
C SER A 159 1.37 74.76 6.71
N VAL A 160 1.38 73.76 7.58
CA VAL A 160 2.13 72.52 7.35
C VAL A 160 1.21 71.56 6.60
N SER A 161 1.38 71.54 5.27
CA SER A 161 0.70 70.61 4.37
C SER A 161 1.27 69.20 4.57
N SER A 162 0.42 68.25 4.94
CA SER A 162 0.70 66.83 4.79
C SER A 162 0.62 66.47 3.31
N ALA A 163 1.76 66.44 2.62
CA ALA A 163 1.84 65.88 1.28
C ALA A 163 2.22 64.40 1.37
N GLY A 164 1.26 63.54 1.07
CA GLY A 164 1.54 62.14 0.78
C GLY A 164 2.07 61.98 -0.65
N LYS A 165 3.01 61.04 -0.77
CA LYS A 165 3.19 60.08 -1.86
C LYS A 165 3.94 60.56 -3.11
N ASP A 166 5.11 59.97 -3.33
CA ASP A 166 5.56 59.60 -4.68
C ASP A 166 6.30 58.26 -4.68
N ARG A 167 5.97 57.47 -5.70
CA ARG A 167 6.64 56.23 -6.09
C ARG A 167 7.92 56.62 -6.81
N GLU A 168 9.04 56.00 -6.44
CA GLU A 168 10.22 55.96 -7.30
C GLU A 168 10.64 54.50 -7.51
N ALA A 169 10.51 54.05 -8.75
CA ALA A 169 11.14 52.84 -9.25
C ALA A 169 12.60 53.19 -9.54
N ILE A 170 13.55 52.66 -8.76
CA ILE A 170 14.96 52.66 -9.11
C ILE A 170 15.51 51.24 -8.98
N ASN A 171 15.75 50.68 -10.17
CA ASN A 171 16.62 49.57 -10.49
C ASN A 171 17.90 49.56 -9.64
N ASN A 172 18.12 48.51 -8.86
CA ASN A 172 19.44 48.11 -8.41
C ASN A 172 19.53 46.57 -8.43
N SER A 173 19.74 46.07 -9.65
CA SER A 173 20.58 44.90 -9.84
C SER A 173 21.95 45.15 -9.19
N LYS A 174 22.45 44.12 -8.50
CA LYS A 174 23.77 44.01 -7.82
C LYS A 174 23.83 44.62 -6.41
N ASN A 175 23.62 43.75 -5.42
CA ASN A 175 24.56 43.48 -4.31
C ASN A 175 23.85 42.64 -3.23
N LEU A 176 23.95 41.31 -3.33
CA LEU A 176 23.78 40.41 -2.19
C LEU A 176 25.18 39.96 -1.73
N PRO A 177 25.46 39.88 -0.42
CA PRO A 177 26.74 39.40 0.09
C PRO A 177 26.94 37.91 -0.26
N ALA A 178 28.17 37.58 -0.65
CA ALA A 178 28.61 36.22 -0.91
C ALA A 178 28.77 35.46 0.41
N VAL A 179 27.80 34.60 0.73
CA VAL A 179 28.01 33.49 1.66
C VAL A 179 27.24 32.30 1.09
N LEU A 180 27.90 31.13 1.08
CA LEU A 180 27.47 29.83 0.57
C LEU A 180 27.82 29.54 -0.91
N ASP A 181 29.09 29.76 -1.26
CA ASP A 181 29.74 29.00 -2.33
C ASP A 181 30.60 27.92 -1.67
N GLY A 182 30.17 26.66 -1.81
CA GLY A 182 30.82 25.51 -1.18
C GLY A 182 29.82 24.52 -0.60
N LEU A 183 29.19 23.74 -1.47
CA LEU A 183 28.80 22.33 -1.29
C LEU A 183 28.09 21.85 -2.57
N GLY A 184 28.80 21.97 -3.70
CA GLY A 184 28.49 21.20 -4.90
C GLY A 184 29.10 19.80 -4.75
N GLU A 185 28.48 18.94 -3.94
CA GLU A 185 28.83 17.52 -3.87
C GLU A 185 27.76 16.66 -4.53
N ARG A 186 28.17 16.06 -5.66
CA ARG A 186 27.75 14.77 -6.23
C ARG A 186 26.40 14.21 -5.80
N ILE A 187 25.45 14.24 -6.73
CA ILE A 187 24.34 13.27 -6.79
C ILE A 187 24.89 11.95 -7.37
N PRO A 188 24.90 10.82 -6.64
CA PRO A 188 25.17 9.53 -7.25
C PRO A 188 23.96 9.09 -8.09
N LYS A 189 24.21 8.74 -9.36
CA LYS A 189 23.22 8.09 -10.23
C LYS A 189 23.00 6.66 -9.73
N MET A 190 21.75 6.31 -9.41
CA MET A 190 21.36 4.91 -9.16
C MET A 190 21.32 4.14 -10.47
N ALA A 191 22.04 3.01 -10.50
CA ALA A 191 22.00 2.02 -11.57
C ALA A 191 20.67 1.24 -11.56
N PRO A 192 20.21 0.73 -12.71
CA PRO A 192 18.97 -0.05 -12.78
C PRO A 192 19.17 -1.43 -12.16
N VAL A 193 18.21 -1.84 -11.32
CA VAL A 193 18.14 -3.17 -10.73
C VAL A 193 17.57 -4.14 -11.76
N GLU A 194 18.36 -5.13 -12.14
CA GLU A 194 18.03 -6.25 -13.02
C GLU A 194 17.07 -7.21 -12.29
N GLN A 195 15.82 -7.29 -12.75
CA GLN A 195 14.88 -8.33 -12.31
C GLN A 195 15.12 -9.59 -13.15
N ARG A 196 15.73 -10.61 -12.54
CA ARG A 196 15.63 -11.99 -13.04
C ARG A 196 14.25 -12.55 -12.67
N TYR A 197 13.55 -13.04 -13.68
CA TYR A 197 12.59 -14.14 -13.60
C TYR A 197 13.12 -15.29 -14.45
#